data_AF-A0A9E2X2P7-F1
#
_entry.id   AF-A0A9E2X2P7-F1
#
_cell.length_a   1.000
_cell.length_b   1.000
_cell.length_c   1.000
_cell.angle_alpha   90.00
_cell.angle_beta   90.00
_cell.angle_gamma   90.00
#
_symmetry.space_group_name_H-M   'P 1'
#
loop_
_entity.id
_entity.type
_entity.pdbx_description
1 polymer ?
#
loop_
_entity_poly.entity_id
_entity_poly.type
_entity_poly.pdbx_seq_one_letter_code
_entity_poly.pdbx_strand_id
1 'polypeptide(L)'
;MGNILFDALLAQIFGASTGGDPYVVYDDIANRWYISAFDSNDSRLFFAVSRDGNPLHGFRSFHLINPPFPAGFPDYPKIGFNKDAIFISFNNFGPGGGDAATIDAIDKLAIFAGTLSFFVSVPQFQFRAVPPAQLHNDRTGGVEWFVSTDGTDAGGNTIRVTEMTNYLSDSPNFTYTSLPVTPYRNAPRAEQPGGSITTFPNTTTTQVQFHRAHLVTAMASGTPADGFTIRRL
;
A
#
# COMPACT_ATOMS: atom_id res chain seq x y z
N MET A 1 29.58 -0.09 -0.60
CA MET A 1 28.71 -0.49 -1.72
C MET A 1 28.01 -1.77 -1.29
N GLY A 2 26.68 -1.87 -1.44
CA GLY A 2 25.96 -3.11 -1.18
C GLY A 2 26.16 -4.10 -2.33
N ASN A 3 26.12 -5.40 -2.04
CA ASN A 3 26.11 -6.44 -3.07
C ASN A 3 24.66 -6.69 -3.51
N ILE A 4 24.43 -6.83 -4.82
CA ILE A 4 23.15 -7.35 -5.33
C ILE A 4 23.10 -8.83 -4.96
N LEU A 5 22.13 -9.19 -4.13
CA LEU A 5 21.93 -10.57 -3.72
C LEU A 5 21.00 -11.31 -4.69
N PHE A 6 19.95 -10.64 -5.16
CA PHE A 6 18.92 -11.24 -6.01
C PHE A 6 18.49 -10.24 -7.08
N ASP A 7 18.43 -10.70 -8.33
CA ASP A 7 17.94 -9.98 -9.50
C ASP A 7 17.15 -10.95 -10.38
N ALA A 8 15.89 -10.63 -10.65
CA ALA A 8 14.97 -11.47 -11.39
C ALA A 8 13.86 -10.64 -12.03
N LEU A 9 13.32 -11.11 -13.15
CA LEU A 9 12.12 -10.51 -13.74
C LEU A 9 10.91 -10.84 -12.86
N LEU A 10 9.99 -9.87 -12.67
CA LEU A 10 8.73 -10.13 -11.95
C LEU A 10 7.97 -11.31 -12.55
N ALA A 11 7.99 -11.46 -13.88
CA ALA A 11 7.35 -12.57 -14.56
C ALA A 11 7.92 -13.94 -14.19
N GLN A 12 9.20 -14.02 -13.80
CA GLN A 12 9.81 -15.26 -13.30
C GLN A 12 9.35 -15.57 -11.87
N ILE A 13 9.14 -14.53 -11.04
CA ILE A 13 8.64 -14.69 -9.67
C ILE A 13 7.17 -15.17 -9.71
N PHE A 14 6.33 -14.54 -10.53
CA PHE A 14 4.90 -14.85 -10.58
C PHE A 14 4.53 -16.00 -11.53
N GLY A 15 5.43 -16.38 -12.45
CA GLY A 15 5.14 -17.37 -13.49
C GLY A 15 4.19 -16.86 -14.57
N ALA A 16 3.96 -15.55 -14.65
CA ALA A 16 3.05 -14.89 -15.59
C ALA A 16 3.50 -13.46 -15.89
N SER A 17 3.06 -12.89 -17.01
CA SER A 17 3.34 -11.49 -17.36
C SER A 17 2.68 -10.52 -16.37
N THR A 18 3.38 -9.45 -16.00
CA THR A 18 2.88 -8.44 -15.06
C THR A 18 2.59 -7.12 -15.75
N GLY A 19 1.53 -6.43 -15.34
CA GLY A 19 1.16 -5.09 -15.84
C GLY A 19 1.98 -3.94 -15.23
N GLY A 20 2.81 -4.20 -14.23
CA GLY A 20 3.68 -3.21 -13.58
C GLY A 20 3.29 -2.88 -12.13
N ASP A 21 3.70 -1.69 -11.70
CA ASP A 21 3.55 -1.13 -10.35
C ASP A 21 3.98 -2.08 -9.20
N PRO A 22 5.22 -2.60 -9.22
CA PRO A 22 5.67 -3.50 -8.19
C PRO A 22 5.83 -2.80 -6.85
N TYR A 23 5.42 -3.48 -5.78
CA TYR A 23 5.70 -3.05 -4.41
C TYR A 23 6.34 -4.22 -3.65
N VAL A 24 7.48 -3.93 -3.01
CA VAL A 24 8.29 -4.94 -2.30
C VAL A 24 8.51 -4.47 -0.87
N VAL A 25 8.23 -5.32 0.09
CA VAL A 25 8.47 -5.04 1.52
C VAL A 25 9.09 -6.25 2.20
N TYR A 26 9.81 -5.99 3.29
CA TYR A 26 10.34 -7.02 4.18
C TYR A 26 9.63 -6.95 5.52
N ASP A 27 9.03 -8.06 5.91
CA ASP A 27 8.39 -8.27 7.20
C ASP A 27 9.37 -8.93 8.16
N ASP A 28 9.89 -8.13 9.09
CA ASP A 28 10.83 -8.55 10.12
C ASP A 28 10.17 -9.42 11.21
N ILE A 29 8.85 -9.33 11.38
CA ILE A 29 8.11 -10.14 12.34
C ILE A 29 7.97 -11.58 11.84
N ALA A 30 7.67 -11.76 10.55
CA ALA A 30 7.54 -13.07 9.92
C ALA A 30 8.86 -13.60 9.34
N ASN A 31 9.88 -12.75 9.20
CA ASN A 31 11.11 -13.02 8.46
C ASN A 31 10.76 -13.45 7.02
N ARG A 32 10.08 -12.57 6.28
CA ARG A 32 9.54 -12.82 4.92
C ARG A 32 9.58 -11.56 4.05
N TRP A 33 9.81 -11.75 2.76
CA TRP A 33 9.59 -10.75 1.72
C TRP A 33 8.20 -10.92 1.10
N TYR A 34 7.54 -9.80 0.83
CA TYR A 34 6.28 -9.74 0.09
C TYR A 34 6.44 -8.90 -1.16
N ILE A 35 5.85 -9.34 -2.27
CA ILE A 35 5.90 -8.67 -3.56
C ILE A 35 4.49 -8.65 -4.14
N SER A 36 4.01 -7.48 -4.56
CA SER A 36 2.81 -7.35 -5.39
C SER A 36 3.15 -6.75 -6.75
N ALA A 37 2.35 -7.06 -7.77
CA ALA A 37 2.36 -6.39 -9.06
C ALA A 37 1.00 -6.60 -9.76
N PHE A 38 0.68 -5.76 -10.75
CA PHE A 38 -0.51 -5.97 -11.58
C PHE A 38 -0.40 -7.26 -12.40
N ASP A 39 -1.53 -7.95 -12.56
CA ASP A 39 -1.70 -8.91 -13.65
C ASP A 39 -1.85 -8.14 -14.97
N SER A 40 -1.11 -8.53 -16.01
CA SER A 40 -1.26 -7.89 -17.33
C SER A 40 -2.52 -8.32 -18.08
N ASN A 41 -3.15 -9.41 -17.66
CA ASN A 41 -4.29 -10.02 -18.37
C ASN A 41 -5.63 -9.81 -17.64
N ASP A 42 -5.61 -9.23 -16.44
CA ASP A 42 -6.78 -9.05 -15.58
C ASP A 42 -6.61 -7.81 -14.71
N SER A 43 -7.71 -7.19 -14.29
CA SER A 43 -7.70 -6.06 -13.37
C SER A 43 -7.49 -6.54 -11.92
N ARG A 44 -6.37 -7.22 -11.68
CA ARG A 44 -6.07 -7.95 -10.44
C ARG A 44 -4.60 -7.83 -10.06
N LEU A 45 -4.27 -8.33 -8.86
CA LEU A 45 -2.92 -8.31 -8.31
C LEU A 45 -2.34 -9.73 -8.20
N PHE A 46 -1.11 -9.88 -8.66
CA PHE A 46 -0.26 -10.96 -8.20
C PHE A 46 0.33 -10.61 -6.84
N PHE A 47 0.48 -11.64 -6.00
CA PHE A 47 1.10 -11.52 -4.68
C PHE A 47 2.05 -12.69 -4.44
N ALA A 48 3.28 -12.42 -4.04
CA ALA A 48 4.29 -13.44 -3.80
C ALA A 48 4.86 -13.29 -2.39
N VAL A 49 5.08 -14.44 -1.74
CA VAL A 49 5.64 -14.55 -0.40
C VAL A 49 6.90 -15.40 -0.48
N SER A 50 8.03 -14.89 -0.01
CA SER A 50 9.28 -15.66 0.06
C SER A 50 9.13 -16.88 0.97
N ARG A 51 9.95 -17.92 0.78
CA ARG A 51 9.96 -19.07 1.69
C ARG A 51 10.41 -18.73 3.11
N ASP A 52 11.39 -17.83 3.23
CA ASP A 52 11.95 -17.29 4.48
C ASP A 52 12.64 -15.93 4.22
N GLY A 53 13.37 -15.41 5.22
CA GLY A 53 14.00 -14.09 5.11
C GLY A 53 15.11 -14.00 4.05
N ASN A 54 15.57 -15.14 3.51
CA ASN A 54 16.49 -15.17 2.38
C ASN A 54 15.69 -15.23 1.06
N PRO A 55 15.68 -14.16 0.24
CA PRO A 55 14.92 -14.13 -1.00
C PRO A 55 15.44 -15.13 -2.05
N LEU A 56 16.64 -15.70 -1.85
CA LEU A 56 17.21 -16.73 -2.72
C LEU A 56 16.54 -18.10 -2.60
N HIS A 57 15.78 -18.35 -1.52
CA HIS A 57 15.10 -19.63 -1.30
C HIS A 57 13.76 -19.74 -2.04
N GLY A 58 13.46 -18.78 -2.90
CA GLY A 58 12.29 -18.76 -3.76
C GLY A 58 11.03 -18.18 -3.11
N PHE A 59 10.01 -18.02 -3.94
CA PHE A 59 8.72 -17.42 -3.58
C PHE A 59 7.58 -18.38 -3.92
N ARG A 60 6.53 -18.32 -3.11
CA ARG A 60 5.21 -18.87 -3.47
C ARG A 60 4.36 -17.72 -3.95
N SER A 61 3.80 -17.89 -5.14
CA SER A 61 2.98 -16.88 -5.81
C SER A 61 1.50 -17.24 -5.73
N PHE A 62 0.69 -16.22 -5.56
CA PHE A 62 -0.76 -16.26 -5.43
C PHE A 62 -1.34 -15.21 -6.38
N HIS A 63 -2.56 -15.47 -6.83
CA HIS A 63 -3.34 -14.50 -7.56
C HIS A 63 -4.44 -14.03 -6.61
N LEU A 64 -4.51 -12.73 -6.34
CA LEU A 64 -5.57 -12.15 -5.51
C LEU A 64 -6.83 -12.04 -6.37
N ILE A 65 -7.53 -13.17 -6.44
CA ILE A 65 -8.76 -13.38 -7.19
C ILE A 65 -9.88 -13.67 -6.22
N ASN A 66 -10.75 -12.72 -5.89
CA ASN A 66 -12.06 -13.14 -5.37
C ASN A 66 -13.19 -12.14 -5.64
N PRO A 67 -14.30 -12.56 -6.27
CA PRO A 67 -15.59 -11.88 -6.10
C PRO A 67 -15.99 -11.85 -4.61
N PRO A 68 -16.67 -10.79 -4.13
CA PRO A 68 -17.25 -9.70 -4.89
C PRO A 68 -16.28 -8.50 -4.96
N PHE A 69 -15.14 -8.66 -5.62
CA PHE A 69 -14.40 -7.51 -6.13
C PHE A 69 -15.39 -6.61 -6.90
N PRO A 70 -15.61 -5.34 -6.47
CA PRO A 70 -16.30 -4.40 -7.32
C PRO A 70 -15.48 -4.31 -8.59
N ALA A 71 -16.06 -4.60 -9.75
CA ALA A 71 -15.37 -4.48 -11.04
C ALA A 71 -14.52 -3.21 -11.03
N GLY A 72 -13.20 -3.31 -11.22
CA GLY A 72 -12.31 -2.16 -11.16
C GLY A 72 -10.83 -2.52 -11.18
N PHE A 73 -9.99 -1.51 -11.37
CA PHE A 73 -8.53 -1.65 -11.49
C PHE A 73 -7.86 -1.29 -10.15
N PRO A 74 -7.04 -2.18 -9.53
CA PRO A 74 -6.46 -2.00 -8.20
C PRO A 74 -5.18 -1.16 -8.23
N ASP A 75 -5.27 0.10 -8.63
CA ASP A 75 -4.13 0.99 -8.79
C ASP A 75 -3.45 1.35 -7.46
N TYR A 76 -2.15 1.62 -7.52
CA TYR A 76 -1.34 2.07 -6.40
C TYR A 76 -1.37 1.11 -5.18
N PRO A 77 -1.13 -0.20 -5.35
CA PRO A 77 -1.16 -1.15 -4.24
C PRO A 77 -0.02 -0.86 -3.25
N LYS A 78 -0.34 -0.92 -1.96
CA LYS A 78 0.61 -0.76 -0.85
C LYS A 78 0.46 -1.89 0.15
N ILE A 79 1.60 -2.46 0.53
CA ILE A 79 1.69 -3.58 1.47
C ILE A 79 2.12 -3.07 2.85
N GLY A 80 1.40 -3.55 3.85
CA GLY A 80 1.68 -3.40 5.28
C GLY A 80 1.37 -4.71 5.98
N PHE A 81 1.67 -4.79 7.27
CA PHE A 81 1.56 -6.02 8.02
C PHE A 81 1.60 -5.76 9.52
N ASN A 82 0.90 -6.63 10.26
CA ASN A 82 1.01 -6.77 11.70
C ASN A 82 1.41 -8.20 12.06
N LYS A 83 1.30 -8.62 13.33
CA LYS A 83 1.75 -9.97 13.71
C LYS A 83 0.94 -11.11 13.06
N ASP A 84 -0.30 -10.89 12.66
CA ASP A 84 -1.24 -11.94 12.25
C ASP A 84 -1.68 -11.87 10.78
N ALA A 85 -1.65 -10.69 10.17
CA ALA A 85 -2.14 -10.48 8.81
C ALA A 85 -1.18 -9.63 7.95
N ILE A 86 -1.29 -9.81 6.64
CA ILE A 86 -0.70 -8.95 5.61
C ILE A 86 -1.84 -8.11 5.02
N PHE A 87 -1.61 -6.82 4.86
CA PHE A 87 -2.61 -5.89 4.34
C PHE A 87 -2.15 -5.37 2.99
N ILE A 88 -3.06 -5.38 2.02
CA ILE A 88 -2.85 -4.75 0.73
C ILE A 88 -3.96 -3.73 0.54
N SER A 89 -3.61 -2.45 0.54
CA SER A 89 -4.55 -1.40 0.17
C SER A 89 -4.28 -0.91 -1.24
N PHE A 90 -5.34 -0.65 -1.99
CA PHE A 90 -5.29 -0.12 -3.34
C PHE A 90 -6.48 0.80 -3.62
N ASN A 91 -6.34 1.62 -4.65
CA ASN A 91 -7.40 2.45 -5.19
C ASN A 91 -8.20 1.60 -6.15
N ASN A 92 -9.43 1.23 -5.81
CA ASN A 92 -10.27 0.46 -6.71
C ASN A 92 -10.99 1.41 -7.67
N PHE A 93 -10.52 1.44 -8.92
CA PHE A 93 -11.10 2.25 -10.00
C PHE A 93 -12.17 1.47 -10.76
N GLY A 94 -13.44 1.65 -10.39
CA GLY A 94 -14.56 0.98 -11.07
C GLY A 94 -14.89 1.55 -12.46
N PRO A 95 -15.80 0.92 -13.23
CA PRO A 95 -16.32 1.46 -14.48
C PRO A 95 -16.86 2.89 -14.27
N GLY A 96 -16.20 3.89 -14.86
CA GLY A 96 -16.51 5.31 -14.65
C GLY A 96 -15.49 6.08 -13.82
N GLY A 97 -14.44 5.43 -13.32
CA GLY A 97 -13.25 6.09 -12.75
C GLY A 97 -13.43 6.64 -11.33
N GLY A 98 -14.32 6.06 -10.52
CA GLY A 98 -14.42 6.38 -9.10
C GLY A 98 -13.44 5.55 -8.28
N ASP A 99 -12.72 6.19 -7.35
CA ASP A 99 -11.65 5.60 -6.55
C ASP A 99 -12.18 5.33 -5.14
N ALA A 100 -12.40 4.05 -4.80
CA ALA A 100 -12.63 3.66 -3.41
C ALA A 100 -11.40 2.92 -2.88
N ALA A 101 -10.85 3.37 -1.76
CA ALA A 101 -9.83 2.61 -1.06
C ALA A 101 -10.41 1.25 -0.68
N THR A 102 -9.76 0.18 -1.10
CA THR A 102 -10.08 -1.20 -0.73
C THR A 102 -8.89 -1.79 -0.01
N ILE A 103 -9.16 -2.66 0.98
CA ILE A 103 -8.15 -3.31 1.81
C ILE A 103 -8.40 -4.81 1.81
N ASP A 104 -7.42 -5.57 1.35
CA ASP A 104 -7.35 -7.02 1.52
C ASP A 104 -6.53 -7.33 2.79
N ALA A 105 -7.15 -8.01 3.75
CA ALA A 105 -6.48 -8.53 4.95
C ALA A 105 -6.27 -10.04 4.79
N ILE A 106 -5.03 -10.45 4.54
CA ILE A 106 -4.60 -11.82 4.26
C ILE A 106 -4.10 -12.48 5.54
N ASP A 107 -4.64 -13.65 5.87
CA ASP A 107 -4.21 -14.45 7.02
C ASP A 107 -2.80 -15.01 6.80
N LYS A 108 -1.85 -14.64 7.68
CA LYS A 108 -0.46 -15.12 7.59
C LYS A 108 -0.33 -16.61 7.82
N LEU A 109 -1.09 -17.17 8.76
CA LEU A 109 -1.04 -18.60 9.07
C LEU A 109 -1.47 -19.41 7.84
N ALA A 110 -2.56 -19.01 7.20
CA ALA A 110 -3.05 -19.66 6.00
C ALA A 110 -2.05 -19.53 4.84
N ILE A 111 -1.58 -18.31 4.55
CA ILE A 111 -0.75 -18.09 3.36
C ILE A 111 0.64 -18.73 3.47
N PHE A 112 1.20 -18.81 4.69
CA PHE A 112 2.46 -19.53 4.92
C PHE A 112 2.29 -21.06 4.84
N ALA A 113 1.10 -21.57 5.15
CA ALA A 113 0.73 -22.96 4.88
C ALA A 113 0.45 -23.23 3.39
N GLY A 114 0.41 -22.17 2.56
CA GLY A 114 0.22 -22.26 1.13
C GLY A 114 -1.23 -22.08 0.67
N THR A 115 -2.11 -21.62 1.55
CA THR A 115 -3.53 -21.38 1.26
C THR A 115 -3.83 -19.89 1.31
N LEU A 116 -4.39 -19.34 0.24
CA LEU A 116 -4.84 -17.96 0.25
C LEU A 116 -6.19 -17.87 0.99
N SER A 117 -6.19 -17.17 2.14
CA SER A 117 -7.40 -16.82 2.89
C SER A 117 -7.31 -15.34 3.26
N PHE A 118 -8.32 -14.57 2.88
CA PHE A 118 -8.32 -13.13 3.07
C PHE A 118 -9.73 -12.57 3.15
N PHE A 119 -9.83 -11.38 3.70
CA PHE A 119 -11.07 -10.62 3.86
C PHE A 119 -10.93 -9.28 3.18
N VAL A 120 -11.98 -8.86 2.49
CA VAL A 120 -12.01 -7.60 1.74
C VAL A 120 -12.84 -6.60 2.51
N SER A 121 -12.34 -5.37 2.61
CA SER A 121 -13.05 -4.29 3.28
C SER A 121 -12.90 -2.96 2.55
N VAL A 122 -13.95 -2.16 2.63
CA VAL A 122 -14.00 -0.80 2.09
C VAL A 122 -14.23 0.15 3.28
N PRO A 123 -13.20 0.83 3.77
CA PRO A 123 -13.37 1.86 4.80
C PRO A 123 -14.26 3.01 4.31
N GLN A 124 -14.74 3.84 5.23
CA GLN A 124 -15.47 5.07 4.90
C GLN A 124 -14.63 5.95 3.96
N PHE A 125 -15.32 6.80 3.21
CA PHE A 125 -14.66 7.69 2.26
C PHE A 125 -13.53 8.46 2.92
N GLN A 126 -12.35 8.16 2.43
CA GLN A 126 -11.10 8.86 2.60
C GLN A 126 -10.55 9.06 1.20
N PHE A 127 -9.64 10.01 1.04
CA PHE A 127 -8.96 10.11 -0.23
C PHE A 127 -8.17 8.82 -0.50
N ARG A 128 -7.98 8.49 -1.78
CA ARG A 128 -7.24 7.32 -2.25
C ARG A 128 -5.82 7.25 -1.67
N ALA A 129 -5.10 6.16 -1.89
CA ALA A 129 -3.76 5.89 -1.37
C ALA A 129 -3.75 5.85 0.17
N VAL A 130 -4.29 4.76 0.70
CA VAL A 130 -4.43 4.48 2.13
C VAL A 130 -3.45 3.38 2.52
N PRO A 131 -2.12 3.63 2.51
CA PRO A 131 -1.15 2.61 2.83
C PRO A 131 -1.36 2.08 4.25
N PRO A 132 -1.44 0.74 4.42
CA PRO A 132 -1.30 0.11 5.73
C PRO A 132 0.10 0.34 6.28
N ALA A 133 0.22 0.25 7.60
CA ALA A 133 1.47 0.38 8.30
C ALA A 133 2.28 -0.92 8.19
N GLN A 134 3.60 -0.77 8.12
CA GLN A 134 4.52 -1.86 8.37
C GLN A 134 4.82 -1.82 9.88
N LEU A 135 4.16 -2.69 10.65
CA LEU A 135 4.34 -2.74 12.09
C LEU A 135 5.60 -3.53 12.44
N HIS A 136 6.31 -3.06 13.45
CA HIS A 136 7.51 -3.70 13.98
C HIS A 136 7.34 -4.04 15.45
N ASN A 137 7.80 -5.23 15.86
CA ASN A 137 7.65 -5.77 17.22
C ASN A 137 6.19 -5.86 17.72
N ASP A 138 5.26 -6.14 16.80
CA ASP A 138 3.85 -6.29 17.13
C ASP A 138 3.52 -7.65 17.79
N ARG A 139 2.35 -7.75 18.43
CA ARG A 139 1.86 -8.96 19.11
C ARG A 139 0.53 -9.42 18.53
N THR A 140 0.27 -10.73 18.62
CA THR A 140 -0.97 -11.32 18.12
C THR A 140 -2.21 -10.72 18.79
N GLY A 141 -3.27 -10.52 18.01
CA GLY A 141 -4.51 -9.87 18.41
C GLY A 141 -4.43 -8.34 18.41
N GLY A 142 -3.38 -7.77 17.80
CA GLY A 142 -3.18 -6.33 17.69
C GLY A 142 -4.16 -5.63 16.75
N VAL A 143 -3.82 -4.40 16.37
CA VAL A 143 -4.58 -3.57 15.42
C VAL A 143 -3.75 -3.37 14.15
N GLU A 144 -4.37 -2.92 13.08
CA GLU A 144 -3.66 -2.38 11.92
C GLU A 144 -3.88 -0.87 11.83
N TRP A 145 -2.84 -0.14 11.39
CA TRP A 145 -2.89 1.31 11.25
C TRP A 145 -2.76 1.70 9.78
N PHE A 146 -3.46 2.75 9.39
CA PHE A 146 -3.33 3.36 8.07
C PHE A 146 -3.16 4.87 8.23
N VAL A 147 -2.44 5.49 7.31
CA VAL A 147 -2.33 6.95 7.25
C VAL A 147 -2.58 7.42 5.82
N SER A 148 -3.47 8.38 5.66
CA SER A 148 -3.79 8.98 4.36
C SER A 148 -3.96 10.49 4.50
N THR A 149 -4.11 11.19 3.37
CA THR A 149 -4.67 12.54 3.43
C THR A 149 -6.10 12.49 3.96
N ASP A 150 -6.53 13.62 4.52
CA ASP A 150 -7.82 13.72 5.18
C ASP A 150 -8.89 14.24 4.20
N GLY A 151 -9.40 13.32 3.36
CA GLY A 151 -10.55 13.57 2.47
C GLY A 151 -10.26 14.26 1.13
N THR A 152 -9.04 14.73 0.85
CA THR A 152 -8.64 15.32 -0.44
C THR A 152 -7.15 15.13 -0.76
N ASP A 153 -6.74 15.12 -2.04
CA ASP A 153 -5.33 15.23 -2.46
C ASP A 153 -4.84 16.66 -2.68
N ALA A 154 -5.74 17.65 -2.74
CA ALA A 154 -5.34 19.02 -3.05
C ALA A 154 -4.39 19.59 -1.98
N GLY A 155 -4.57 19.16 -0.73
CA GLY A 155 -3.81 19.63 0.41
C GLY A 155 -4.67 19.75 1.66
N GLY A 156 -4.07 20.24 2.74
CA GLY A 156 -4.76 20.44 4.00
C GLY A 156 -3.79 20.77 5.11
N ASN A 157 -4.32 20.77 6.33
CA ASN A 157 -3.56 20.90 7.57
C ASN A 157 -3.89 19.77 8.56
N THR A 158 -4.51 18.69 8.07
CA THR A 158 -4.76 17.47 8.83
C THR A 158 -4.35 16.23 8.02
N ILE A 159 -4.00 15.16 8.72
CA ILE A 159 -3.84 13.80 8.17
C ILE A 159 -4.85 12.89 8.85
N ARG A 160 -5.32 11.87 8.12
CA ARG A 160 -6.21 10.85 8.68
C ARG A 160 -5.38 9.66 9.14
N VAL A 161 -5.53 9.31 10.43
CA VAL A 161 -5.05 8.06 10.99
C VAL A 161 -6.26 7.15 11.17
N THR A 162 -6.21 5.97 10.56
CA THR A 162 -7.28 4.97 10.63
C THR A 162 -6.77 3.76 11.40
N GLU A 163 -7.48 3.37 12.46
CA GLU A 163 -7.30 2.10 13.15
C GLU A 163 -8.24 1.07 12.54
N MET A 164 -7.76 -0.15 12.32
CA MET A 164 -8.57 -1.30 11.93
C MET A 164 -8.41 -2.43 12.96
N THR A 165 -9.53 -2.94 13.45
CA THR A 165 -9.60 -4.12 14.32
C THR A 165 -10.55 -5.16 13.73
N ASN A 166 -10.50 -6.40 14.24
CA ASN A 166 -11.28 -7.52 13.70
C ASN A 166 -11.02 -7.71 12.18
N TYR A 167 -9.76 -7.57 11.75
CA TYR A 167 -9.41 -7.48 10.32
C TYR A 167 -9.47 -8.80 9.55
N LEU A 168 -9.37 -9.95 10.23
CA LEU A 168 -9.62 -11.26 9.61
C LEU A 168 -11.10 -11.65 9.73
N SER A 169 -11.98 -10.76 9.25
CA SER A 169 -13.44 -10.92 9.32
C SER A 169 -14.12 -10.14 8.19
N ASP A 170 -15.31 -10.56 7.78
CA ASP A 170 -16.18 -9.81 6.85
C ASP A 170 -16.76 -8.53 7.47
N SER A 171 -16.52 -8.28 8.76
CA SER A 171 -17.02 -7.10 9.48
C SER A 171 -15.92 -6.47 10.35
N PRO A 172 -14.85 -5.92 9.74
CA PRO A 172 -13.83 -5.21 10.49
C PRO A 172 -14.37 -3.90 11.04
N ASN A 173 -13.78 -3.42 12.14
CA ASN A 173 -14.11 -2.12 12.70
C ASN A 173 -13.04 -1.10 12.30
N PHE A 174 -13.48 0.08 11.88
CA PHE A 174 -12.61 1.21 11.56
C PHE A 174 -12.85 2.39 12.50
N THR A 175 -11.78 2.95 13.05
CA THR A 175 -11.81 4.18 13.85
C THR A 175 -10.96 5.24 13.17
N TYR A 176 -11.51 6.43 12.93
CA TYR A 176 -10.85 7.51 12.20
C TYR A 176 -10.48 8.66 13.12
N THR A 177 -9.23 9.11 13.05
CA THR A 177 -8.73 10.26 13.79
C THR A 177 -8.07 11.25 12.84
N SER A 178 -8.57 12.49 12.81
CA SER A 178 -7.91 13.59 12.11
C SER A 178 -6.89 14.25 13.03
N LEU A 179 -5.62 14.23 12.64
CA LEU A 179 -4.53 14.84 13.39
C LEU A 179 -4.04 16.13 12.71
N PRO A 180 -3.86 17.24 13.45
CA PRO A 180 -3.31 18.46 12.88
C PRO A 180 -1.84 18.26 12.50
N VAL A 181 -1.45 18.80 11.34
CA VAL A 181 -0.07 18.81 10.83
C VAL A 181 0.26 20.18 10.25
N THR A 182 1.55 20.40 9.95
CA THR A 182 1.95 21.53 9.12
C THR A 182 1.20 21.50 7.79
N PRO A 183 0.68 22.64 7.31
CA PRO A 183 -0.03 22.67 6.04
C PRO A 183 0.77 22.05 4.90
N TYR A 184 0.09 21.32 4.03
CA TYR A 184 0.66 20.70 2.84
C TYR A 184 -0.29 20.89 1.67
N ARG A 185 0.23 20.82 0.45
CA ARG A 185 -0.59 20.80 -0.76
C ARG A 185 0.06 19.97 -1.85
N ASN A 186 -0.69 19.68 -2.89
CA ASN A 186 -0.17 19.02 -4.07
C ASN A 186 1.08 19.74 -4.60
N ALA A 187 2.10 18.96 -4.96
CA ALA A 187 3.35 19.52 -5.46
C ALA A 187 3.10 20.27 -6.79
N PRO A 188 3.70 21.44 -7.02
CA PRO A 188 3.63 22.10 -8.31
C PRO A 188 4.21 21.20 -9.42
N ARG A 189 3.68 21.32 -10.65
CA ARG A 189 4.13 20.54 -11.80
C ARG A 189 5.61 20.80 -12.08
N ALA A 190 6.47 19.79 -12.00
CA ALA A 190 7.89 19.93 -12.29
C ALA A 190 8.14 20.53 -13.70
N GLU A 191 9.07 21.48 -13.81
CA GLU A 191 9.60 21.94 -15.11
C GLU A 191 10.37 20.76 -15.73
N GLN A 192 10.05 20.36 -16.97
CA GLN A 192 10.72 19.27 -17.68
C GLN A 192 11.33 19.80 -18.97
N PRO A 193 12.64 19.58 -19.25
CA PRO A 193 13.24 19.95 -20.52
C PRO A 193 12.60 19.14 -21.65
N GLY A 194 11.82 19.79 -22.51
CA GLY A 194 11.23 19.16 -23.70
C GLY A 194 9.70 19.18 -23.79
N GLY A 195 8.96 19.72 -22.81
CA GLY A 195 7.53 19.99 -22.97
C GLY A 195 6.67 19.78 -21.72
N SER A 196 5.36 19.63 -21.96
CA SER A 196 4.35 19.41 -20.91
C SER A 196 4.10 17.92 -20.72
N ILE A 197 4.26 17.41 -19.49
CA ILE A 197 3.74 16.10 -19.08
C ILE A 197 2.40 16.33 -18.37
N THR A 198 1.40 15.51 -18.69
CA THR A 198 0.17 15.40 -17.91
C THR A 198 0.43 14.67 -16.60
N THR A 199 1.17 15.28 -15.68
CA THR A 199 1.15 14.83 -14.29
C THR A 199 -0.16 15.30 -13.66
N PHE A 200 -0.77 14.48 -12.80
CA PHE A 200 -1.88 14.93 -11.98
C PHE A 200 -1.30 15.30 -10.61
N PRO A 201 -0.94 16.58 -10.37
CA PRO A 201 -0.32 16.97 -9.11
C PRO A 201 -1.31 16.72 -7.98
N ASN A 202 -0.99 15.75 -7.14
CA ASN A 202 -1.77 15.35 -5.98
C ASN A 202 -0.85 15.29 -4.76
N THR A 203 -1.47 15.21 -3.60
CA THR A 203 -0.82 14.70 -2.40
C THR A 203 -1.08 13.20 -2.31
N THR A 204 -0.04 12.41 -2.04
CA THR A 204 -0.18 10.95 -1.96
C THR A 204 0.72 10.38 -0.87
N THR A 205 0.15 9.56 0.00
CA THR A 205 0.90 8.82 1.02
C THR A 205 1.55 7.59 0.39
N THR A 206 2.85 7.40 0.60
CA THR A 206 3.63 6.36 -0.08
C THR A 206 3.96 5.16 0.81
N GLN A 207 4.11 5.37 2.11
CA GLN A 207 4.48 4.35 3.09
C GLN A 207 4.15 4.79 4.51
N VAL A 208 3.79 3.84 5.35
CA VAL A 208 3.55 4.03 6.79
C VAL A 208 4.35 3.01 7.56
N GLN A 209 4.99 3.45 8.64
CA GLN A 209 5.82 2.64 9.53
C GLN A 209 5.29 2.80 10.95
N PHE A 210 5.18 1.70 11.69
CA PHE A 210 4.84 1.75 13.11
C PHE A 210 5.91 1.04 13.94
N HIS A 211 6.53 1.78 14.86
CA HIS A 211 7.52 1.23 15.76
C HIS A 211 7.49 1.94 17.11
N ARG A 212 7.47 1.18 18.21
CA ARG A 212 7.54 1.71 19.59
C ARG A 212 6.51 2.83 19.84
N ALA A 213 5.25 2.59 19.49
CA ALA A 213 4.15 3.55 19.63
C ALA A 213 4.30 4.85 18.81
N HIS A 214 5.16 4.87 17.79
CA HIS A 214 5.28 5.96 16.85
C HIS A 214 4.82 5.49 15.48
N LEU A 215 3.88 6.24 14.90
CA LEU A 215 3.45 6.09 13.52
C LEU A 215 4.14 7.17 12.69
N VAL A 216 4.87 6.75 11.66
CA VAL A 216 5.62 7.63 10.75
C VAL A 216 5.12 7.39 9.34
N THR A 217 4.82 8.47 8.62
CA THR A 217 4.32 8.39 7.25
C THR A 217 5.21 9.18 6.30
N ALA A 218 5.38 8.67 5.09
CA ALA A 218 6.00 9.38 3.98
C ALA A 218 4.91 9.82 2.98
N MET A 219 5.04 11.02 2.45
CA MET A 219 4.05 11.64 1.58
C MET A 219 4.74 12.49 0.51
N ALA A 220 4.22 12.43 -0.71
CA ALA A 220 4.59 13.34 -1.78
C ALA A 220 3.69 14.59 -1.73
N SER A 221 4.23 15.73 -1.27
CA SER A 221 3.55 17.03 -1.18
C SER A 221 4.55 18.18 -1.21
N GLY A 222 4.06 19.39 -1.51
CA GLY A 222 4.72 20.64 -1.15
C GLY A 222 4.36 21.09 0.27
N THR A 223 5.26 21.84 0.88
CA THR A 223 5.18 22.34 2.27
C THR A 223 5.58 23.81 2.35
N PRO A 224 5.24 24.55 3.42
CA PRO A 224 5.70 25.93 3.60
C PRO A 224 7.23 26.09 3.53
N ALA A 225 7.99 25.06 3.91
CA ALA A 225 9.45 25.08 3.90
C ALA A 225 10.06 25.11 2.49
N ASP A 226 9.36 24.55 1.48
CA ASP A 226 9.75 24.65 0.07
C ASP A 226 9.09 25.85 -0.64
N GLY A 227 8.39 26.70 0.11
CA GLY A 227 7.62 27.84 -0.41
C GLY A 227 6.47 27.43 -1.32
N PHE A 228 6.17 26.12 -1.38
CA PHE A 228 5.33 25.50 -2.38
C PHE A 228 5.77 25.77 -3.82
N THR A 229 7.09 25.78 -4.04
CA THR A 229 7.75 26.05 -5.32
C THR A 229 8.63 24.89 -5.78
N ILE A 230 8.99 24.88 -7.07
CA ILE A 230 9.91 23.91 -7.65
C ILE A 230 11.32 24.48 -7.53
N ARG A 231 12.29 23.73 -6.99
CA ARG A 231 13.70 24.09 -7.12
C ARG A 231 14.18 23.78 -8.53
N ARG A 232 14.70 24.77 -9.25
CA ARG A 232 15.50 24.54 -10.46
C ARG A 232 16.81 23.85 -10.04
N LEU A 233 17.10 22.73 -10.69
CA LEU A 233 18.43 22.10 -10.66
C LEU A 233 19.35 22.83 -11.63
#